data_AF-A0A1H0TPI1-F1
#
_entry.id   AF-A0A1H0TPI1-F1
#
_cell.length_a   1.000
_cell.length_b   1.000
_cell.length_c   1.000
_cell.angle_alpha   90.00
_cell.angle_beta   90.00
_cell.angle_gamma   90.00
#
_symmetry.space_group_name_H-M   'P 1'
#
loop_
_entity.id
_entity.type
_entity.pdbx_description
1 polymer ?
#
loop_
_entity_poly.entity_id
_entity_poly.type
_entity_poly.pdbx_seq_one_letter_code
_entity_poly.pdbx_strand_id
1 'polypeptide(L)'
;MASCKSNKAGKIAKADTDSVKAQQTVMVVQQPETDPAQDLHGSLAKKMLGSWAIDTTDGVTLIIDKKKFTYPDNDTSYSYKFIGDSVNINYGDFRESFKMELKGNDSLLMGNITNGTSVFVRVK
;
A
#
# COMPACT_ATOMS: atom_id res chain seq x y z
N MET A 1 71.93 0.61 0.82
CA MET A 1 72.35 1.99 0.42
C MET A 1 72.07 2.18 -1.05
N ALA A 2 71.75 3.41 -1.46
CA ALA A 2 71.61 3.92 -2.84
C ALA A 2 70.30 3.52 -3.57
N SER A 3 69.41 4.47 -3.89
CA SER A 3 69.43 5.42 -5.04
C SER A 3 68.77 4.77 -6.26
N CYS A 4 67.68 5.29 -6.82
CA CYS A 4 67.63 6.41 -7.80
C CYS A 4 66.41 7.31 -7.50
N LYS A 5 66.43 8.65 -7.39
CA LYS A 5 67.01 9.76 -8.16
C LYS A 5 66.34 10.04 -9.52
N SER A 6 65.88 11.29 -9.62
CA SER A 6 65.68 12.14 -10.81
C SER A 6 64.29 12.17 -11.45
N ASN A 7 63.81 13.28 -12.02
CA ASN A 7 63.88 14.73 -11.72
C ASN A 7 63.05 15.41 -12.83
N LYS A 8 62.42 16.54 -12.47
CA LYS A 8 62.35 17.77 -13.28
C LYS A 8 61.32 17.90 -14.42
N ALA A 9 60.24 18.57 -14.04
CA ALA A 9 59.82 19.93 -14.43
C ALA A 9 59.36 20.26 -15.86
N GLY A 10 58.21 20.95 -15.87
CA GLY A 10 57.90 22.10 -16.71
C GLY A 10 56.38 22.35 -16.70
N LYS A 11 55.83 23.55 -16.72
CA LYS A 11 56.27 24.92 -16.41
C LYS A 11 54.96 25.75 -16.59
N ILE A 12 54.69 26.73 -15.70
CA ILE A 12 53.90 27.98 -15.87
C ILE A 12 52.42 27.89 -16.36
N ALA A 13 51.46 28.75 -16.01
CA ALA A 13 51.47 30.12 -15.52
C ALA A 13 50.21 30.45 -14.68
N LYS A 14 50.29 31.58 -13.97
CA LYS A 14 49.31 32.20 -13.06
C LYS A 14 48.08 32.78 -13.79
N ALA A 15 46.95 32.88 -13.09
CA ALA A 15 46.09 34.06 -13.12
C ALA A 15 45.19 34.10 -11.88
N ASP A 16 45.33 35.17 -11.09
CA ASP A 16 44.38 35.65 -10.10
C ASP A 16 42.99 35.82 -10.71
N THR A 17 41.92 35.36 -10.05
CA THR A 17 40.63 36.06 -10.10
C THR A 17 39.80 35.78 -8.86
N ASP A 18 39.26 36.90 -8.39
CA ASP A 18 38.37 37.14 -7.28
C ASP A 18 37.07 36.32 -7.27
N SER A 19 36.56 36.19 -6.05
CA SER A 19 35.20 35.88 -5.61
C SER A 19 34.07 36.09 -6.63
N VAL A 20 33.29 35.04 -6.91
CA VAL A 20 31.82 35.15 -6.95
C VAL A 20 31.18 33.87 -6.41
N LYS A 21 30.56 34.01 -5.25
CA LYS A 21 29.62 33.07 -4.63
C LYS A 21 28.38 32.94 -5.53
N ALA A 22 28.30 31.89 -6.33
CA ALA A 22 27.06 31.48 -6.99
C ALA A 22 26.50 30.26 -6.25
N GLN A 23 25.55 30.50 -5.33
CA GLN A 23 24.70 29.43 -4.82
C GLN A 23 23.70 29.09 -5.92
N GLN A 24 23.96 28.01 -6.65
CA GLN A 24 22.96 27.42 -7.53
C GLN A 24 22.03 26.57 -6.67
N THR A 25 20.94 27.20 -6.20
CA THR A 25 19.79 26.48 -5.64
C THR A 25 19.17 25.69 -6.77
N VAL A 26 19.58 24.43 -6.93
CA VAL A 26 18.84 23.47 -7.74
C VAL A 26 17.54 23.23 -6.99
N MET A 27 16.46 23.87 -7.44
CA MET A 27 15.11 23.45 -7.07
C MET A 27 14.88 22.08 -7.70
N VAL A 28 15.29 21.04 -6.98
CA VAL A 28 14.76 19.70 -7.21
C VAL A 28 13.29 19.78 -6.82
N VAL A 29 12.44 20.05 -7.80
CA VAL A 29 11.02 19.74 -7.68
C VAL A 29 10.96 18.23 -7.60
N GLN A 30 11.02 17.70 -6.36
CA GLN A 30 10.51 16.38 -6.06
C GLN A 30 9.02 16.44 -6.39
N GLN A 31 8.67 16.08 -7.63
CA GLN A 31 7.35 15.51 -7.86
C GLN A 31 7.29 14.28 -6.95
N PRO A 32 6.39 14.23 -5.95
CA PRO A 32 6.15 12.96 -5.30
C PRO A 32 5.61 12.04 -6.39
N GLU A 33 6.42 11.07 -6.81
CA GLU A 33 5.94 9.89 -7.51
C GLU A 33 4.93 9.24 -6.57
N THR A 34 3.67 9.63 -6.75
CA THR A 34 2.55 9.04 -6.03
C THR A 34 2.38 7.69 -6.69
N ASP A 35 3.04 6.68 -6.14
CA ASP A 35 2.83 5.29 -6.54
C ASP A 35 1.31 5.02 -6.47
N PRO A 36 0.64 4.83 -7.62
CA PRO A 36 -0.81 4.67 -7.63
C PRO A 36 -1.27 3.45 -6.80
N ALA A 37 -0.37 2.51 -6.49
CA ALA A 37 -0.68 1.35 -5.66
C ALA A 37 -0.94 1.70 -4.19
N GLN A 38 -0.31 2.75 -3.65
CA GLN A 38 -0.45 3.12 -2.23
C GLN A 38 -1.82 3.77 -1.92
N ASP A 39 -2.38 4.53 -2.87
CA ASP A 39 -3.65 5.25 -2.69
C ASP A 39 -4.88 4.36 -2.99
N LEU A 40 -4.72 3.38 -3.90
CA LEU A 40 -5.75 2.37 -4.19
C LEU A 40 -6.09 1.52 -2.96
N HIS A 41 -5.08 1.13 -2.18
CA HIS A 41 -5.25 0.32 -0.97
C HIS A 41 -6.04 1.06 0.11
N GLY A 42 -5.73 2.35 0.31
CA GLY A 42 -6.47 3.21 1.24
C GLY A 42 -7.91 3.46 0.79
N SER A 43 -8.17 3.50 -0.52
CA SER A 43 -9.50 3.67 -1.08
C SER A 43 -10.37 2.42 -0.92
N LEU A 44 -9.84 1.24 -1.24
CA LEU A 44 -10.54 -0.03 -1.14
C LEU A 44 -10.93 -0.34 0.31
N ALA A 45 -9.96 -0.26 1.23
CA ALA A 45 -10.17 -0.55 2.65
C ALA A 45 -11.24 0.34 3.28
N LYS A 46 -11.29 1.63 2.89
CA LYS A 46 -12.33 2.56 3.36
C LYS A 46 -13.70 2.25 2.76
N LYS A 47 -13.75 1.95 1.46
CA LYS A 47 -15.00 1.67 0.76
C LYS A 47 -15.64 0.36 1.22
N MET A 48 -14.87 -0.64 1.64
CA MET A 48 -15.40 -1.92 2.12
C MET A 48 -16.04 -1.86 3.50
N LEU A 49 -15.78 -0.80 4.28
CA LEU A 49 -16.39 -0.66 5.60
C LEU A 49 -17.92 -0.58 5.48
N GLY A 50 -18.63 -1.28 6.37
CA GLY A 50 -20.09 -1.29 6.42
C GLY A 50 -20.67 -2.69 6.64
N SER A 51 -21.99 -2.75 6.49
CA SER A 51 -22.79 -3.96 6.62
C SER A 51 -23.11 -4.55 5.26
N TRP A 52 -23.05 -5.86 5.16
CA TRP A 52 -23.10 -6.64 3.94
C TRP A 52 -23.99 -7.87 4.13
N ALA A 53 -24.72 -8.26 3.09
CA ALA A 53 -25.60 -9.42 3.07
C ALA A 53 -25.23 -10.34 1.89
N ILE A 54 -25.19 -11.66 2.11
CA ILE A 54 -25.11 -12.67 1.04
C ILE A 54 -26.52 -13.22 0.79
N ASP A 55 -26.95 -13.19 -0.47
CA ASP A 55 -28.31 -13.49 -0.91
C ASP A 55 -29.42 -12.66 -0.23
N THR A 56 -30.60 -12.62 -0.82
CA THR A 56 -31.73 -11.76 -0.40
C THR A 56 -32.38 -12.19 0.92
N THR A 57 -31.67 -12.96 1.75
CA THR A 57 -32.08 -13.29 3.11
C THR A 57 -32.12 -12.02 3.94
N ASP A 58 -33.23 -11.80 4.67
CA ASP A 58 -33.45 -10.63 5.52
C ASP A 58 -32.42 -10.59 6.69
N GLY A 59 -31.21 -10.11 6.44
CA GLY A 59 -30.19 -10.04 7.48
C GLY A 59 -28.82 -9.57 7.02
N VAL A 60 -28.06 -8.97 7.95
CA VAL A 60 -26.66 -8.64 7.76
C VAL A 60 -25.83 -9.89 8.03
N THR A 61 -25.11 -10.38 7.03
CA THR A 61 -24.30 -11.60 7.13
C THR A 61 -22.83 -11.31 7.40
N LEU A 62 -22.40 -10.08 7.11
CA LEU A 62 -21.03 -9.63 7.32
C LEU A 62 -20.98 -8.15 7.67
N ILE A 63 -20.27 -7.79 8.73
CA ILE A 63 -19.95 -6.41 9.08
C ILE A 63 -18.44 -6.25 9.01
N ILE A 64 -17.98 -5.27 8.24
CA ILE A 64 -16.55 -4.93 8.11
C ILE A 64 -16.34 -3.57 8.77
N ASP A 65 -15.60 -3.56 9.88
CA ASP A 65 -15.11 -2.34 10.51
C ASP A 65 -13.59 -2.21 10.32
N LYS A 66 -12.97 -1.14 10.86
CA LYS A 66 -11.53 -0.88 10.66
C LYS A 66 -10.59 -1.96 11.23
N LYS A 67 -11.08 -2.85 12.08
CA LYS A 67 -10.30 -3.81 12.87
C LYS A 67 -10.78 -5.25 12.70
N LYS A 68 -12.07 -5.47 12.42
CA LYS A 68 -12.72 -6.78 12.49
C LYS A 68 -13.67 -7.05 11.32
N PHE A 69 -13.73 -8.33 10.96
CA PHE A 69 -14.83 -8.93 10.22
C PHE A 69 -15.74 -9.62 11.23
N THR A 70 -16.99 -9.21 11.31
CA THR A 70 -18.00 -9.80 12.19
C THR A 70 -19.03 -10.54 11.36
N TYR A 71 -19.30 -11.80 11.72
CA TYR A 71 -20.33 -12.65 11.13
C TYR A 71 -21.47 -12.79 12.16
N PRO A 72 -22.55 -11.99 12.04
CA PRO A 72 -23.59 -11.89 13.08
C PRO A 72 -24.32 -13.20 13.35
N ASP A 73 -24.51 -14.04 12.33
CA ASP A 73 -25.21 -15.33 12.44
C ASP A 73 -24.59 -16.26 13.50
N ASN A 74 -23.29 -16.15 13.72
CA ASN A 74 -22.53 -16.96 14.67
C ASN A 74 -21.97 -16.14 15.84
N ASP A 75 -22.37 -14.86 15.99
CA ASP A 75 -21.83 -13.90 16.98
C ASP A 75 -20.28 -13.91 17.08
N THR A 76 -19.61 -14.05 15.92
CA THR A 76 -18.17 -14.24 15.88
C THR A 76 -17.47 -13.11 15.13
N SER A 77 -16.32 -12.68 15.62
CA SER A 77 -15.53 -11.61 15.03
C SER A 77 -14.05 -11.95 14.93
N TYR A 78 -13.44 -11.59 13.80
CA TYR A 78 -12.06 -11.92 13.48
C TYR A 78 -11.26 -10.68 13.10
N SER A 79 -10.05 -10.56 13.63
CA SER A 79 -9.13 -9.49 13.21
C SER A 79 -8.62 -9.76 11.80
N TYR A 80 -8.29 -8.71 11.05
CA TYR A 80 -7.78 -8.86 9.69
C TYR A 80 -6.73 -7.80 9.33
N LYS A 81 -6.05 -8.01 8.20
CA LYS A 81 -5.18 -7.01 7.56
C LYS A 81 -5.37 -7.04 6.05
N PHE A 82 -5.37 -5.88 5.41
CA PHE A 82 -5.29 -5.80 3.96
C PHE A 82 -3.83 -5.96 3.49
N ILE A 83 -3.66 -6.69 2.39
CA ILE A 83 -2.42 -6.94 1.67
C ILE A 83 -2.72 -6.76 0.18
N GLY A 84 -2.57 -5.54 -0.32
CA GLY A 84 -3.01 -5.20 -1.68
C GLY A 84 -4.52 -5.37 -1.81
N ASP A 85 -4.98 -6.01 -2.89
CA ASP A 85 -6.41 -6.27 -3.13
C ASP A 85 -6.94 -7.51 -2.38
N SER A 86 -6.17 -8.01 -1.41
CA SER A 86 -6.56 -9.15 -0.59
C SER A 86 -6.70 -8.78 0.87
N VAL A 87 -7.60 -9.47 1.57
CA VAL A 87 -7.74 -9.40 3.01
C VAL A 87 -7.27 -10.72 3.62
N ASN A 88 -6.42 -10.63 4.62
CA ASN A 88 -5.96 -11.76 5.41
C ASN A 88 -6.69 -11.74 6.76
N ILE A 89 -7.60 -12.69 6.97
CA ILE A 89 -8.43 -12.81 8.16
C ILE A 89 -7.78 -13.82 9.11
N ASN A 90 -7.70 -13.46 10.38
CA ASN A 90 -7.14 -14.30 11.44
C ASN A 90 -8.26 -14.93 12.26
N TYR A 91 -8.42 -16.25 12.11
CA TYR A 91 -9.42 -17.08 12.78
C TYR A 91 -8.92 -17.69 14.10
N GLY A 92 -7.81 -17.17 14.64
CA GLY A 92 -7.15 -17.69 15.84
C GLY A 92 -5.99 -18.58 15.45
N ASP A 93 -6.26 -19.87 15.25
CA ASP A 93 -5.23 -20.88 14.94
C ASP A 93 -4.85 -20.92 13.45
N PHE A 94 -5.70 -20.38 12.58
CA PHE A 94 -5.45 -20.33 11.15
C PHE A 94 -5.71 -18.93 10.57
N ARG A 95 -5.05 -18.66 9.45
CA ARG A 95 -5.21 -17.43 8.68
C ARG A 95 -5.58 -17.78 7.25
N GLU A 96 -6.50 -17.01 6.70
CA GLU A 96 -6.95 -17.23 5.33
C GLU A 96 -6.96 -15.91 4.57
N SER A 97 -6.52 -15.97 3.32
CA SER A 97 -6.45 -14.82 2.43
C SER A 97 -7.58 -14.89 1.42
N PHE A 98 -8.31 -13.79 1.28
CA PHE A 98 -9.39 -13.63 0.32
C PHE A 98 -9.10 -12.44 -0.58
N LYS A 99 -9.24 -12.62 -1.89
CA LYS A 99 -9.25 -11.51 -2.83
C LYS A 99 -10.56 -10.75 -2.66
N MET A 100 -10.47 -9.43 -2.69
CA MET A 100 -11.59 -8.52 -2.49
C MET A 100 -11.73 -7.60 -3.69
N GLU A 101 -12.95 -7.43 -4.20
CA GLU A 101 -13.26 -6.54 -5.32
C GLU A 101 -14.60 -5.85 -5.08
N LEU A 102 -14.67 -4.54 -5.35
CA LEU A 102 -15.94 -3.81 -5.32
C LEU A 102 -16.45 -3.58 -6.73
N LYS A 103 -17.71 -3.95 -6.98
CA LYS A 103 -18.47 -3.53 -8.16
C LYS A 103 -19.34 -2.35 -7.77
N GLY A 104 -18.87 -1.15 -8.13
CA GLY A 104 -19.48 0.10 -7.67
C GLY A 104 -19.31 0.28 -6.16
N ASN A 105 -20.34 0.79 -5.48
CA ASN A 105 -20.30 0.99 -4.02
C ASN A 105 -21.09 -0.06 -3.24
N ASP A 106 -21.96 -0.84 -3.92
CA ASP A 106 -22.99 -1.63 -3.26
C ASP A 106 -22.79 -3.15 -3.42
N SER A 107 -21.78 -3.58 -4.17
CA SER A 107 -21.49 -5.00 -4.35
C SER A 107 -20.03 -5.31 -4.04
N LEU A 108 -19.82 -6.22 -3.12
CA LEU A 108 -18.51 -6.71 -2.69
C LEU A 108 -18.36 -8.16 -3.12
N LEU A 109 -17.33 -8.46 -3.89
CA LEU A 109 -16.91 -9.81 -4.21
C LEU A 109 -15.76 -10.17 -3.30
N MET A 110 -15.91 -11.29 -2.60
CA MET A 110 -14.89 -11.81 -1.70
C MET A 110 -14.73 -13.29 -1.99
N GLY A 111 -13.50 -13.74 -2.22
CA GLY A 111 -13.28 -15.13 -2.57
C GLY A 111 -11.84 -15.57 -2.49
N ASN A 112 -11.65 -16.88 -2.50
CA ASN A 112 -10.35 -17.50 -2.63
C ASN A 112 -10.46 -18.79 -3.45
N ILE A 113 -9.33 -19.48 -3.63
CA ILE A 113 -9.27 -20.68 -4.47
C ILE A 113 -10.07 -21.84 -3.83
N THR A 114 -10.14 -21.89 -2.49
CA THR A 114 -10.74 -23.00 -1.75
C THR A 114 -12.28 -22.91 -1.71
N ASN A 115 -12.82 -21.72 -1.46
CA ASN A 115 -14.24 -21.51 -1.15
C ASN A 115 -15.01 -20.85 -2.30
N GLY A 116 -14.33 -20.54 -3.42
CA GLY A 116 -14.92 -19.80 -4.53
C GLY A 116 -15.10 -18.31 -4.20
N THR A 117 -15.95 -17.63 -4.98
CA THR A 117 -16.24 -16.21 -4.81
C THR A 117 -17.69 -16.00 -4.38
N SER A 118 -17.87 -15.36 -3.24
CA SER A 118 -19.16 -14.91 -2.73
C SER A 118 -19.41 -13.47 -3.15
N VAL A 119 -20.68 -13.15 -3.41
CA VAL A 119 -21.14 -11.79 -3.74
C VAL A 119 -21.98 -11.28 -2.59
N PHE A 120 -21.55 -10.18 -2.00
CA PHE A 120 -22.21 -9.48 -0.93
C PHE A 120 -22.82 -8.18 -1.44
N VAL A 121 -24.04 -7.87 -0.99
CA VAL A 121 -24.71 -6.60 -1.27
C VAL A 121 -24.68 -5.71 -0.03
N ARG A 122 -24.40 -4.42 -0.21
CA ARG A 122 -24.36 -3.46 0.90
C ARG A 122 -25.76 -3.25 1.48
N VAL A 123 -25.85 -3.35 2.80
CA VAL A 123 -27.05 -3.00 3.56
C VAL A 123 -26.99 -1.51 3.92
N LYS A 124 -28.08 -0.78 3.67
CA LYS A 124 -28.19 0.67 3.90
C LYS A 124 -28.67 0.99 5.31
#